data_AF-A0A6J6E7S0-F1
#
_entry.id   AF-A0A6J6E7S0-F1
#
_cell.length_a   1.000
_cell.length_b   1.000
_cell.length_c   1.000
_cell.angle_alpha   90.00
_cell.angle_beta   90.00
_cell.angle_gamma   90.00
#
_symmetry.space_group_name_H-M   'P 1'
#
loop_
_entity.id
_entity.type
_entity.pdbx_description
1 polymer ?
#
loop_
_entity_poly.entity_id
_entity_poly.type
_entity_poly.pdbx_seq_one_letter_code
_entity_poly.pdbx_strand_id
1 'polypeptide(L)' 'MHRWASGGRLDDVLFDADMPAGDFVRWSKQTIDLLDQLVGVSDVALAKTARQALDLVRRGIVAYSTVGLA' A
#
# COMPACT_ATOMS: atom_id res chain seq x y z
N MET A 1 8.33 1.20 -1.86
CA MET A 1 6.91 1.48 -2.22
C MET A 1 6.68 1.51 -3.73
N HIS A 2 7.32 2.40 -4.51
CA HIS A 2 7.11 2.47 -5.98
C HIS A 2 7.24 1.11 -6.68
N ARG A 3 8.36 0.38 -6.47
CA ARG A 3 8.57 -0.98 -7.04
C ARG A 3 7.42 -1.94 -6.73
N TRP A 4 6.83 -1.86 -5.54
CA TRP A 4 5.67 -2.67 -5.19
C TRP A 4 4.41 -2.24 -5.94
N ALA A 5 4.08 -0.94 -5.97
CA ALA A 5 2.91 -0.45 -6.71
C ALA A 5 3.00 -0.75 -8.22
N SER A 6 4.22 -0.81 -8.77
CA SER A 6 4.48 -1.18 -10.17
C SER A 6 4.49 -2.70 -10.45
N GLY A 7 4.11 -3.54 -9.48
CA GLY A 7 4.00 -4.99 -9.67
C GLY A 7 5.24 -5.83 -9.33
N GLY A 8 6.28 -5.23 -8.75
CA GLY A 8 7.50 -5.93 -8.34
C GLY A 8 7.26 -7.04 -7.31
N ARG A 9 8.11 -8.06 -7.29
CA ARG A 9 7.94 -9.18 -6.35
C ARG A 9 8.29 -8.74 -4.91
N LEU A 10 7.72 -9.43 -3.91
CA LEU A 10 7.91 -9.06 -2.50
C LEU A 10 9.37 -9.24 -2.06
N ASP A 11 9.97 -10.37 -2.42
CA ASP A 11 11.39 -10.70 -2.17
C ASP A 11 12.32 -9.58 -2.66
N ASP A 12 12.14 -9.13 -3.90
CA ASP A 12 12.91 -8.00 -4.45
C ASP A 12 12.72 -6.71 -3.64
N VAL A 13 11.48 -6.40 -3.25
CA VAL A 13 11.15 -5.16 -2.53
C VAL A 13 11.76 -5.16 -1.13
N LEU A 14 11.71 -6.30 -0.42
CA LEU A 14 12.30 -6.42 0.91
C LEU A 14 13.83 -6.35 0.86
N PHE A 15 14.43 -6.96 -0.17
CA PHE A 15 15.87 -6.90 -0.40
C PHE A 15 16.34 -5.48 -0.70
N ASP A 16 15.71 -4.80 -1.67
CA ASP A 16 16.06 -3.43 -2.06
C ASP A 16 15.89 -2.43 -0.90
N ALA A 17 14.92 -2.67 -0.02
CA ALA A 17 14.60 -1.78 1.10
C ALA A 17 15.30 -2.14 2.42
N ASP A 18 16.07 -3.24 2.45
CA ASP A 18 16.65 -3.83 3.67
C ASP A 18 15.62 -3.90 4.83
N MET A 19 14.44 -4.46 4.52
CA MET A 19 13.25 -4.32 5.37
C MET A 19 12.61 -5.67 5.73
N PRO A 20 12.22 -5.88 7.00
CA PRO A 20 11.40 -7.03 7.39
C PRO A 20 10.01 -7.02 6.73
N ALA A 21 9.49 -8.21 6.40
CA ALA A 21 8.18 -8.35 5.77
C ALA A 21 7.02 -7.73 6.58
N GLY A 22 7.07 -7.84 7.92
CA GLY A 22 6.05 -7.26 8.80
C GLY A 22 6.03 -5.73 8.74
N ASP A 23 7.20 -5.10 8.71
CA ASP A 23 7.31 -3.65 8.57
C ASP A 23 6.83 -3.17 7.20
N PHE A 24 7.14 -3.94 6.15
CA PHE A 24 6.65 -3.65 4.81
C PHE A 24 5.11 -3.67 4.74
N VAL A 25 4.47 -4.69 5.33
CA VAL A 25 2.99 -4.77 5.39
C VAL A 25 2.43 -3.60 6.19
N ARG A 26 3.05 -3.25 7.33
CA ARG A 26 2.65 -2.10 8.15
C ARG A 26 2.75 -0.77 7.38
N TRP A 27 3.85 -0.52 6.68
CA TRP A 27 4.03 0.69 5.86
C TRP A 27 3.04 0.74 4.70
N SER A 28 2.73 -0.40 4.09
CA SER A 28 1.74 -0.49 3.02
C SER A 28 0.34 -0.12 3.53
N LYS A 29 -0.03 -0.58 4.73
CA LYS A 29 -1.29 -0.20 5.39
C LYS A 29 -1.35 1.30 5.69
N GLN A 30 -0.30 1.86 6.29
CA GLN A 30 -0.21 3.31 6.53
C GLN A 30 -0.34 4.14 5.24
N THR A 31 0.25 3.65 4.15
CA THR A 31 0.13 4.30 2.83
C THR A 31 -1.29 4.22 2.30
N ILE A 32 -1.95 3.07 2.41
CA ILE A 32 -3.36 2.87 2.02
C ILE A 32 -4.27 3.81 2.83
N ASP A 33 -4.07 3.89 4.14
CA ASP A 33 -4.89 4.70 5.03
C ASP A 33 -4.75 6.20 4.71
N LEU A 34 -3.52 6.67 4.44
CA LEU A 34 -3.29 8.05 4.01
C LEU A 34 -3.95 8.35 2.66
N LEU A 35 -3.84 7.44 1.68
CA LEU A 35 -4.49 7.61 0.38
C LEU A 35 -6.02 7.66 0.53
N ASP A 36 -6.60 6.84 1.40
CA ASP A 36 -8.04 6.86 1.68
C ASP A 36 -8.48 8.18 2.35
N GLN A 37 -7.69 8.70 3.29
CA GLN A 37 -7.94 10.03 3.86
C GLN A 37 -7.91 11.13 2.79
N LEU A 38 -6.96 11.07 1.85
CA LEU A 38 -6.89 12.02 0.73
C LEU A 38 -8.15 11.95 -0.15
N VAL A 39 -8.70 10.76 -0.38
CA VAL A 39 -9.96 10.60 -1.13
C VAL A 39 -11.11 11.38 -0.48
N GLY A 40 -11.16 11.42 0.85
CA GLY A 40 -12.23 12.11 1.60
C GLY A 40 -12.17 13.64 1.57
N VAL A 41 -11.00 14.22 1.29
CA VAL A 41 -10.79 15.68 1.39
C VAL A 41 -10.42 16.36 0.07
N SER A 42 -10.21 15.59 -1.00
CA SER A 42 -9.69 16.09 -2.28
C SER A 42 -10.77 16.35 -3.34
N ASP A 43 -10.39 17.09 -4.40
CA ASP A 43 -11.20 17.20 -5.60
C ASP A 43 -11.34 15.86 -6.35
N VAL A 44 -12.22 15.82 -7.34
CA VAL A 44 -12.54 14.60 -8.09
C VAL A 44 -11.31 13.97 -8.77
N ALA A 45 -10.40 14.79 -9.30
CA ALA A 45 -9.25 14.30 -10.06
C ALA A 45 -8.21 13.67 -9.12
N LEU A 46 -7.92 14.33 -8.00
CA LEU A 46 -7.00 13.81 -7.00
C LEU A 46 -7.59 12.59 -6.27
N ALA A 47 -8.89 12.61 -5.94
CA ALA A 47 -9.56 11.47 -5.34
C ALA A 47 -9.52 10.23 -6.25
N LYS A 48 -9.64 10.40 -7.57
CA LYS A 48 -9.50 9.30 -8.52
C LYS A 48 -8.08 8.74 -8.52
N THR A 49 -7.08 9.62 -8.56
CA THR A 49 -5.66 9.23 -8.54
C THR A 49 -5.30 8.49 -7.23
N ALA A 50 -5.80 8.97 -6.10
CA ALA A 50 -5.56 8.36 -4.79
C ALA A 50 -6.18 6.95 -4.69
N ARG A 51 -7.41 6.75 -5.19
CA ARG A 51 -8.02 5.41 -5.28
C ARG A 51 -7.19 4.46 -6.14
N GLN A 52 -6.74 4.92 -7.32
CA GLN A 52 -5.90 4.10 -8.19
C GLN A 52 -4.58 3.71 -7.52
N ALA A 53 -3.92 4.64 -6.83
CA ALA A 53 -2.69 4.35 -6.09
C ALA A 53 -2.94 3.34 -4.97
N LEU A 54 -4.04 3.48 -4.24
CA LEU A 54 -4.43 2.57 -3.15
C LEU A 54 -4.58 1.14 -3.68
N ASP A 55 -5.29 0.95 -4.80
CA ASP A 55 -5.50 -0.36 -5.41
C ASP A 55 -4.17 -1.01 -5.85
N LEU A 56 -3.23 -0.22 -6.36
CA LEU A 56 -1.89 -0.70 -6.73
C LEU A 56 -1.06 -1.16 -5.51
N VAL A 57 -1.23 -0.52 -4.36
CA VAL A 57 -0.58 -0.92 -3.10
C VAL A 57 -1.24 -2.17 -2.53
N ARG A 58 -2.57 -2.26 -2.57
CA ARG A 58 -3.38 -3.32 -1.97
C ARG A 58 -3.40 -4.59 -2.83
N ARG A 59 -2.27 -5.30 -2.86
CA ARG A 59 -2.14 -6.60 -3.55
C ARG A 59 -1.35 -7.61 -2.73
N GLY A 60 -1.32 -8.87 -3.18
CA GLY A 60 -0.51 -9.94 -2.58
C GLY A 60 -0.69 -10.02 -1.06
N ILE A 61 0.42 -10.20 -0.33
CA ILE A 61 0.38 -10.31 1.14
C ILE A 61 -0.32 -9.12 1.80
N VAL A 62 -0.22 -7.90 1.26
CA VAL A 62 -0.86 -6.70 1.82
C VAL A 62 -2.39 -6.81 1.76
N ALA A 63 -2.94 -7.39 0.69
CA ALA A 63 -4.37 -7.61 0.53
C ALA A 63 -4.92 -8.76 1.40
N TYR A 64 -4.12 -9.79 1.64
CA TYR A 64 -4.51 -10.96 2.46
C TYR A 64 -4.21 -10.83 3.95
N SER A 65 -3.41 -9.82 4.35
CA SER A 65 -3.01 -9.61 5.76
C SER A 65 -4.14 -8.98 6.58
N THR A 66 -5.25 -9.70 6.77
CA THR A 66 -6.24 -9.43 7.80
C THR A 66 -5.74 -9.99 9.13
N VAL A 67 -4.86 -9.25 9.80
CA VAL A 67 -4.74 -9.28 11.27
C VAL A 67 -5.64 -8.13 11.72
N GLY A 68 -6.80 -8.32 12.35
CA GLY A 68 -7.14 -9.29 13.38
C GLY A 68 -7.15 -8.55 14.72
N LEU A 69 -8.15 -7.70 14.94
CA LEU A 69 -8.51 -7.20 16.26
C LEU A 69 -9.89 -7.75 16.58
N ALA A 70 -9.90 -8.75 17.47
CA ALA A 70 -10.94 -8.87 18.48
C ALA A 70 -10.78 -7.72 19.49
#